data_AF-A0A7V2X8H7-F1
#
_entry.id   AF-A0A7V2X8H7-F1
#
_cell.length_a   1.000
_cell.length_b   1.000
_cell.length_c   1.000
_cell.angle_alpha   90.00
_cell.angle_beta   90.00
_cell.angle_gamma   90.00
#
_symmetry.space_group_name_H-M   'P 1'
#
loop_
_entity.id
_entity.type
_entity.pdbx_description
1 polymer ?
#
loop_
_entity_poly.entity_id
_entity_poly.type
_entity_poly.pdbx_seq_one_letter_code
_entity_poly.pdbx_strand_id
1 'polypeptide(L)'
;MKVPLLDLKKQYGRIRSRVIPEIEKVLESQLFILGRNVEELEKEIAALCGVSRAIGVASGTDALLLALMALGAFLTGFMAYYGHIASAVGGGG
;
A
#
# COMPACT_ATOMS: atom_id res chain seq x y z
N MET A 1 9.28 30.15 19.41
CA MET A 1 8.71 29.85 18.07
C MET A 1 8.61 28.33 17.93
N LYS A 2 7.42 27.75 17.70
CA LYS A 2 7.25 26.29 17.56
C LYS A 2 7.48 25.92 16.09
N VAL A 3 8.53 25.14 15.79
CA VAL A 3 8.75 24.57 14.45
C VAL A 3 8.02 23.23 14.40
N PRO A 4 7.02 23.06 13.52
CA PRO A 4 6.33 21.78 13.37
C PRO A 4 7.24 20.76 12.69
N LEU A 5 7.15 19.49 13.11
CA LEU A 5 7.89 18.37 12.52
C LEU A 5 7.55 18.17 11.02
N LEU A 6 6.28 18.40 10.66
CA LEU A 6 5.77 18.26 9.29
C LEU A 6 4.61 19.24 9.08
N ASP A 7 4.66 20.03 8.00
CA ASP A 7 3.61 21.00 7.65
C ASP A 7 2.93 20.62 6.33
N LEU A 8 1.91 19.76 6.45
CA LEU A 8 1.11 19.31 5.31
C LEU A 8 0.21 20.41 4.73
N LYS A 9 -0.15 21.42 5.51
CA LYS A 9 -0.96 22.56 5.01
C LYS A 9 -0.17 23.34 3.98
N LYS A 10 1.11 23.61 4.28
CA LYS A 10 2.01 24.29 3.35
C LYS A 10 2.32 23.45 2.11
N GLN A 11 2.52 22.14 2.26
CA GLN A 11 2.70 21.23 1.12
C GLN A 11 1.47 21.23 0.22
N TYR A 12 0.27 21.04 0.79
CA TYR A 12 -0.98 21.04 0.03
C TYR A 12 -1.19 22.37 -0.70
N GLY A 13 -0.93 23.50 -0.04
CA GLY A 13 -1.02 24.83 -0.68
C GLY A 13 -0.18 24.96 -1.95
N ARG A 14 0.98 24.28 -2.04
CA ARG A 14 1.85 24.29 -3.24
C ARG A 14 1.31 23.48 -4.40
N ILE A 15 0.54 22.43 -4.13
CA ILE A 15 0.06 21.48 -5.16
C ILE A 15 -1.45 21.61 -5.44
N ARG A 16 -2.19 22.36 -4.60
CA ARG A 16 -3.65 22.46 -4.65
C ARG A 16 -4.20 22.76 -6.04
N SER A 17 -3.60 23.70 -6.77
CA SER A 17 -4.05 24.10 -8.11
C SER A 17 -3.92 23.00 -9.15
N ARG A 18 -3.06 22.00 -8.92
CA ARG A 18 -2.89 20.83 -9.78
C ARG A 18 -3.76 19.65 -9.34
N VAL A 19 -3.97 19.50 -8.03
CA VAL A 19 -4.68 18.34 -7.46
C VAL A 19 -6.21 18.49 -7.56
N ILE A 20 -6.77 19.67 -7.27
CA ILE A 20 -8.23 19.87 -7.27
C ILE A 20 -8.90 19.51 -8.61
N PRO A 21 -8.38 19.96 -9.77
CA PRO A 21 -9.00 19.60 -11.05
C PRO A 21 -9.00 18.09 -11.32
N GLU A 22 -7.95 17.36 -10.93
CA GLU A 22 -7.92 15.91 -11.13
C GLU A 22 -8.88 15.17 -10.19
N ILE A 23 -9.09 15.67 -8.97
CA ILE A 23 -10.13 15.14 -8.06
C ILE A 23 -11.52 15.36 -8.68
N GLU A 24 -11.79 16.55 -9.20
CA GLU A 24 -13.07 16.87 -9.85
C GLU A 24 -13.36 15.92 -11.02
N LYS A 25 -12.38 15.64 -11.88
CA LYS A 25 -12.54 14.65 -12.97
C LYS A 25 -12.89 13.26 -12.47
N VAL A 26 -12.28 12.79 -11.37
CA VAL A 26 -12.63 11.48 -10.77
C VAL A 26 -14.07 11.50 -10.28
N LEU A 27 -14.48 12.57 -9.60
CA LEU A 27 -15.85 12.74 -9.14
C LEU A 27 -16.84 12.77 -10.30
N GLU A 28 -16.56 13.49 -11.39
CA GLU A 28 -17.42 13.51 -12.58
C GLU A 28 -17.52 12.14 -13.25
N SER A 29 -16.42 11.38 -13.29
CA SER A 29 -16.39 10.06 -13.92
C SER A 29 -17.11 8.96 -13.14
N GLN A 30 -17.30 9.14 -11.82
CA GLN A 30 -17.82 8.12 -10.90
C GLN A 30 -17.00 6.80 -10.84
N LEU A 31 -15.80 6.76 -11.43
CA LEU A 31 -14.91 5.61 -11.43
C LEU A 31 -13.90 5.72 -10.28
N PHE A 32 -14.30 5.25 -9.09
CA PHE A 32 -13.53 5.42 -7.86
C PHE A 32 -12.51 4.31 -7.58
N ILE A 33 -12.70 3.13 -8.16
CA ILE A 33 -11.93 1.93 -7.84
C ILE A 33 -11.27 1.41 -9.11
N LEU A 34 -9.95 1.20 -9.05
CA LEU A 34 -9.14 0.64 -10.13
C LEU A 34 -9.32 1.38 -11.48
N GLY A 35 -9.47 2.71 -11.41
CA GLY A 35 -9.59 3.56 -12.59
C GLY A 35 -8.24 3.89 -13.23
N ARG A 36 -8.29 4.58 -14.37
CA ARG A 36 -7.12 4.99 -15.17
C ARG A 36 -6.00 5.68 -14.37
N ASN A 37 -6.36 6.52 -13.41
CA ASN A 37 -5.39 7.22 -12.57
C ASN A 37 -4.51 6.25 -11.75
N VAL A 38 -5.05 5.09 -11.37
CA VAL A 38 -4.29 4.03 -10.67
C VAL A 38 -3.28 3.40 -11.64
N GLU A 39 -3.73 3.03 -12.85
CA GLU A 39 -2.84 2.42 -13.85
C GLU A 39 -1.70 3.35 -14.28
N GLU A 40 -1.99 4.66 -14.44
CA GLU A 40 -0.97 5.64 -14.78
C GLU A 40 0.03 5.82 -13.63
N LEU A 41 -0.45 5.92 -12.39
CA LEU A 41 0.41 5.99 -11.21
C LEU A 41 1.31 4.75 -11.09
N GLU A 42 0.78 3.54 -11.29
CA GLU A 42 1.57 2.31 -11.27
C GLU A 42 2.68 2.32 -12.32
N LYS A 43 2.41 2.80 -13.54
CA LYS A 43 3.42 2.94 -14.60
C LYS A 43 4.50 3.94 -14.22
N GLU A 44 4.11 5.11 -13.70
CA GLU A 44 5.04 6.14 -13.26
C GLU A 44 5.93 5.66 -12.11
N ILE A 45 5.35 4.96 -11.12
CA ILE A 45 6.10 4.39 -10.01
C ILE A 45 7.04 3.27 -10.47
N ALA A 46 6.60 2.40 -11.38
CA ALA A 46 7.47 1.37 -11.95
C ALA A 46 8.69 2.00 -12.65
N ALA A 47 8.46 3.05 -13.45
CA ALA A 47 9.52 3.80 -14.11
C ALA A 47 10.44 4.51 -13.11
N LEU A 48 9.88 5.16 -12.09
CA LEU A 48 10.63 5.85 -11.04
C LEU A 48 11.55 4.91 -10.26
N CYS A 49 11.06 3.70 -9.94
CA CYS A 49 11.81 2.69 -9.20
C CYS A 49 12.73 1.84 -10.10
N GLY A 50 12.67 1.98 -11.43
CA GLY A 50 13.47 1.19 -12.37
C GLY A 50 13.08 -0.30 -12.42
N VAL A 51 11.80 -0.61 -12.18
CA VAL A 51 11.27 -1.99 -12.18
C VAL A 51 10.26 -2.19 -13.30
N SER A 52 9.99 -3.45 -13.66
CA SER A 52 9.05 -3.76 -14.75
C SER A 52 7.58 -3.53 -14.41
N ARG A 53 7.21 -3.61 -13.12
CA ARG A 53 5.83 -3.59 -12.63
C ARG A 53 5.76 -2.92 -11.26
N ALA A 54 4.71 -2.14 -11.03
CA ALA A 54 4.27 -1.71 -9.71
C ALA A 54 2.78 -2.08 -9.55
N ILE A 55 2.35 -2.32 -8.31
CA ILE A 55 0.95 -2.65 -7.98
C ILE A 55 0.54 -1.78 -6.81
N GLY A 56 -0.52 -0.98 -7.00
CA GLY A 56 -1.12 -0.15 -5.97
C GLY A 56 -1.92 -1.00 -4.99
N VAL A 57 -1.69 -0.76 -3.70
CA VAL A 57 -2.39 -1.43 -2.60
C VAL A 57 -2.84 -0.40 -1.56
N ALA A 58 -3.73 -0.78 -0.66
CA ALA A 58 -4.35 0.16 0.28
C ALA A 58 -3.36 0.76 1.30
N SER A 59 -2.34 0.01 1.72
CA SER A 59 -1.34 0.47 2.68
C SER A 59 0.02 -0.21 2.52
N GLY A 60 1.05 0.33 3.19
CA GLY A 60 2.37 -0.30 3.24
C GLY A 60 2.37 -1.67 3.95
N THR A 61 1.49 -1.86 4.94
CA THR A 61 1.33 -3.16 5.60
C THR A 61 0.78 -4.21 4.64
N ASP A 62 -0.23 -3.84 3.84
CA ASP A 62 -0.79 -4.75 2.82
C ASP A 62 0.25 -5.09 1.75
N ALA A 63 1.10 -4.13 1.36
CA ALA A 63 2.18 -4.36 0.40
C ALA A 63 3.14 -5.46 0.89
N LEU A 64 3.57 -5.37 2.16
CA LEU A 64 4.45 -6.36 2.77
C LEU A 64 3.77 -7.71 2.93
N LEU A 65 2.52 -7.73 3.40
CA LEU A 65 1.76 -8.95 3.57
C LEU A 65 1.57 -9.69 2.24
N LEU A 66 1.14 -8.98 1.19
CA LEU A 66 0.95 -9.54 -0.14
C LEU A 66 2.27 -10.06 -0.74
N ALA A 67 3.37 -9.34 -0.55
CA ALA A 67 4.69 -9.80 -1.00
C ALA A 67 5.10 -11.11 -0.30
N LEU A 68 4.92 -11.21 1.02
CA LEU A 68 5.24 -12.43 1.78
C LEU A 68 4.30 -13.59 1.46
N MET A 69 3.02 -13.31 1.20
CA MET A 69 2.05 -14.30 0.74
C MET A 69 2.42 -14.83 -0.65
N ALA A 70 2.77 -13.94 -1.59
CA ALA A 70 3.17 -14.31 -2.94
C ALA A 70 4.46 -15.16 -2.97
N LEU A 71 5.40 -14.89 -2.06
CA LEU A 71 6.61 -15.69 -1.87
C LEU A 71 6.37 -17.02 -1.12
N GLY A 72 5.14 -17.27 -0.62
CA GLY A 72 4.81 -18.45 0.18
C GLY A 72 5.37 -18.45 1.60
N ALA A 73 6.12 -17.41 2.00
CA ALA A 73 6.78 -17.28 3.29
C ALA A 73 5.79 -17.02 4.44
N PHE A 74 4.67 -16.34 4.16
CA PHE A 74 3.67 -16.07 5.19
C PHE A 74 2.96 -17.35 5.65
N LEU A 75 2.48 -18.18 4.71
CA LEU A 75 1.73 -19.39 5.05
C LEU A 75 2.63 -20.46 5.71
N THR A 76 3.86 -20.62 5.22
CA THR A 76 4.84 -21.55 5.81
C THR A 76 5.30 -21.09 7.19
N GLY A 77 5.61 -19.81 7.39
CA GLY A 77 5.95 -19.26 8.70
C GLY A 77 4.80 -19.31 9.71
N PHE A 78 3.57 -18.99 9.27
CA PHE A 78 2.38 -19.03 10.12
C PHE A 78 2.03 -20.47 10.54
N MET A 79 2.06 -21.43 9.63
CA MET A 79 1.82 -22.84 9.95
C MET A 79 2.94 -23.45 10.80
N ALA A 80 4.21 -23.10 10.59
CA ALA A 80 5.31 -23.55 11.43
C ALA A 80 5.18 -23.00 12.87
N TYR A 81 4.84 -21.73 13.02
CA TYR A 81 4.61 -21.10 14.32
C TYR A 81 3.42 -21.72 15.07
N TYR A 82 2.28 -21.89 14.40
CA TYR A 82 1.12 -22.57 15.00
C TYR A 82 1.34 -24.07 15.24
N GLY A 83 2.14 -24.75 14.41
CA GLY A 83 2.53 -26.13 14.62
C GLY A 83 3.35 -26.32 15.91
N HIS A 84 4.26 -25.39 16.20
CA HIS A 84 4.99 -25.39 17.48
C HIS A 84 4.07 -25.14 18.68
N ILE A 85 3.10 -24.24 18.58
CA ILE A 85 2.13 -23.99 19.66
C ILE A 85 1.21 -25.20 19.86
N ALA A 86 0.68 -25.79 18.78
CA ALA A 86 -0.17 -26.98 18.85
C ALA A 86 0.58 -28.19 19.45
N SER A 87 1.85 -28.39 19.09
CA SER A 87 2.71 -29.41 19.69
C SER A 87 3.03 -29.13 21.16
N ALA A 88 3.14 -27.86 21.58
CA ALA A 88 3.41 -27.51 22.97
C ALA A 88 2.19 -27.67 23.88
N VAL A 89 0.97 -27.58 23.32
CA VAL A 89 -0.29 -27.70 24.08
C VAL A 89 -0.81 -29.15 24.12
N GLY A 90 -0.39 -30.03 23.19
CA GLY A 90 -0.82 -31.43 23.13
C GLY A 90 -0.05 -32.44 23.99
N GLY A 91 0.92 -32.01 24.82
CA GLY A 91 1.83 -32.89 25.56
C GLY A 91 1.49 -33.14 27.04
N GLY A 92 0.24 -32.92 27.45
CA GLY A 92 -0.24 -33.16 28.81
C GLY A 92 -1.35 -34.21 28.87
N GLY A 93 -0.97 -35.48 28.74
CA GLY A 93 -1.84 -36.64 28.89
C GLY A 93 -1.07 -37.82 29.43
#